data_AF-A0A835E1D1-F1
#
_entry.id   AF-A0A835E1D1-F1
#
_cell.length_a   1.000
_cell.length_b   1.000
_cell.length_c   1.000
_cell.angle_alpha   90.00
_cell.angle_beta   90.00
_cell.angle_gamma   90.00
#
_symmetry.space_group_name_H-M   'P 1'
#
loop_
_entity.id
_entity.type
_entity.pdbx_description
1 polymer ?
#
loop_
_entity_poly.entity_id
_entity_poly.type
_entity_poly.pdbx_seq_one_letter_code
_entity_poly.pdbx_strand_id
1 'polypeptide(L)'
;MPRRGETAVVPIDVTSGGRGGGGGGGEDQERPKSERHRSRGPGHHGRHGPNQRGRPPPPPPPVFRPFRRWFPFLVPLFVVANVALFVLTMYVNDCPAHAQATGAAIGGSVGESATAQGCWLAPELGRFAFQSFKENPLVGPSSATLLEMGALETSKVTKDQEGWRLITCIWLHAGVIHILANMLSLVMIGIRLEKEFGFMRIGTLYVISGVGGSLLSSLFMVSNISVGASGALFGLLGSMLSELITNWTIYENKIAALMTLVMIIVINLAVGILPHVDNFAHLGGFTSGFCLGFVLLMRPQFGYINQKNSPLGYPMGVTKRKFKTYQIILFVIAAVVLITGFTVGLVLLFQGFNASEHCSWCHYLSCVPTSKWSCNATNNSCMSSQLGNQLNLTCESTGKTATYVLSNPNNTEAIKNLCVRLCS
;
A
#
# COMPACT_ATOMS: atom_id res chain seq x y z
N MET A 1 -15.29 43.24 -4.56
CA MET A 1 -13.99 42.54 -4.65
C MET A 1 -13.70 41.91 -3.29
N PRO A 2 -13.64 40.58 -3.12
CA PRO A 2 -13.02 39.98 -1.95
C PRO A 2 -11.49 39.94 -2.15
N ARG A 3 -10.75 40.18 -1.08
CA ARG A 3 -9.28 40.26 -1.07
C ARG A 3 -8.66 38.89 -1.36
N ARG A 4 -7.54 38.94 -2.09
CA ARG A 4 -6.54 37.87 -2.23
C ARG A 4 -6.14 37.41 -0.81
N GLY A 5 -6.56 36.23 -0.36
CA GLY A 5 -6.11 35.73 0.95
C GLY A 5 -6.82 34.53 1.57
N GLU A 6 -8.09 34.24 1.26
CA GLU A 6 -8.78 33.10 1.89
C GLU A 6 -8.66 31.84 1.03
N THR A 7 -7.51 31.18 1.13
CA THR A 7 -7.34 29.78 0.74
C THR A 7 -7.99 28.89 1.80
N ALA A 8 -8.89 28.01 1.37
CA ALA A 8 -9.48 26.99 2.22
C ALA A 8 -8.38 26.11 2.83
N VAL A 9 -8.16 26.27 4.13
CA VAL A 9 -7.24 25.47 4.94
C VAL A 9 -7.67 24.00 4.87
N VAL A 10 -6.77 23.13 4.40
CA VAL A 10 -6.82 21.69 4.69
C VAL A 10 -5.75 21.44 5.74
N PRO A 11 -6.10 21.34 7.03
CA PRO A 11 -5.10 21.03 8.04
C PRO A 11 -4.57 19.61 7.80
N ILE A 12 -3.25 19.46 7.92
CA ILE A 12 -2.60 18.17 8.13
C ILE A 12 -2.65 17.95 9.63
N ASP A 13 -3.65 17.23 10.11
CA ASP A 13 -3.77 16.93 11.54
C ASP A 13 -2.80 15.79 11.88
N VAL A 14 -1.75 16.14 12.63
CA VAL A 14 -0.81 15.20 13.26
C VAL A 14 -0.94 15.44 14.76
N THR A 15 -1.85 14.72 15.41
CA THR A 15 -1.71 14.24 16.80
C THR A 15 -2.95 13.44 17.19
N SER A 16 -2.74 12.18 17.58
CA SER A 16 -3.71 11.39 18.32
C SER A 16 -3.55 11.68 19.82
N GLY A 17 -4.66 11.72 20.57
CA GLY A 17 -4.63 11.65 22.04
C GLY A 17 -6.03 11.82 22.61
N GLY A 18 -6.65 10.70 23.00
CA GLY A 18 -8.08 10.66 23.33
C GLY A 18 -8.48 11.16 24.72
N ARG A 19 -9.79 11.32 24.91
CA ARG A 19 -10.57 10.77 26.03
C ARG A 19 -12.05 11.06 25.79
N GLY A 20 -12.87 10.01 25.85
CA GLY A 20 -14.32 10.13 25.97
C GLY A 20 -14.74 10.39 27.42
N GLY A 21 -15.98 10.83 27.60
CA GLY A 21 -16.66 10.94 28.89
C GLY A 21 -17.86 11.89 28.81
N GLY A 22 -19.06 11.38 29.11
CA GLY A 22 -20.34 12.08 28.98
C GLY A 22 -20.71 13.00 30.14
N GLY A 23 -21.91 13.61 30.05
CA GLY A 23 -22.75 13.95 31.22
C GLY A 23 -23.07 15.43 31.47
N GLY A 24 -24.32 15.81 31.14
CA GLY A 24 -25.30 16.61 31.91
C GLY A 24 -24.93 17.82 32.80
N GLY A 25 -25.71 18.91 32.62
CA GLY A 25 -26.38 19.63 33.73
C GLY A 25 -25.83 20.99 34.20
N GLY A 26 -26.71 22.00 34.27
CA GLY A 26 -26.88 22.89 35.43
C GLY A 26 -26.01 24.16 35.59
N GLU A 27 -26.65 25.32 35.42
CA GLU A 27 -26.68 26.55 36.25
C GLU A 27 -25.45 27.18 36.96
N ASP A 28 -25.58 28.52 37.10
CA ASP A 28 -25.00 29.47 38.05
C ASP A 28 -23.52 29.91 37.89
N GLN A 29 -23.25 31.15 37.48
CA GLN A 29 -23.32 32.43 38.23
C GLN A 29 -22.05 32.69 39.04
N GLU A 30 -21.18 33.59 38.55
CA GLU A 30 -20.44 34.52 39.41
C GLU A 30 -19.76 35.67 38.61
N ARG A 31 -20.13 36.90 38.97
CA ARG A 31 -19.38 38.16 38.81
C ARG A 31 -18.70 38.42 40.17
N PRO A 32 -17.56 39.15 40.29
CA PRO A 32 -17.52 40.62 40.07
C PRO A 32 -16.13 41.12 39.57
N LYS A 33 -15.91 42.33 39.04
CA LYS A 33 -15.83 43.67 39.68
C LYS A 33 -15.65 44.68 38.53
N SER A 34 -16.50 45.70 38.40
CA SER A 34 -16.30 47.06 38.93
C SER A 34 -15.06 47.77 38.37
N GLU A 35 -15.27 48.61 37.35
CA GLU A 35 -14.65 49.95 37.34
C GLU A 35 -15.57 50.96 36.66
N ARG A 36 -15.77 52.08 37.37
CA ARG A 36 -16.64 53.21 37.03
C ARG A 36 -15.91 54.13 36.06
N HIS A 37 -16.56 54.56 34.99
CA HIS A 37 -16.45 55.94 34.54
C HIS A 37 -17.83 56.47 34.14
N ARG A 38 -18.18 57.60 34.77
CA ARG A 38 -19.47 58.29 34.69
C ARG A 38 -19.22 59.62 34.01
N SER A 39 -19.88 59.87 32.87
CA SER A 39 -20.03 61.21 32.30
C SER A 39 -21.47 61.37 31.81
N ARG A 40 -22.16 62.39 32.35
CA ARG A 40 -23.56 62.79 32.11
C ARG A 40 -23.67 63.53 30.77
N GLY A 41 -24.61 63.16 29.89
CA GLY A 41 -25.87 63.89 29.62
C GLY A 41 -25.86 64.52 28.20
N PRO A 42 -26.96 65.09 27.65
CA PRO A 42 -28.38 65.04 28.04
C PRO A 42 -29.30 64.40 26.97
N GLY A 43 -30.56 64.17 27.35
CA GLY A 43 -31.56 63.49 26.53
C GLY A 43 -32.12 64.29 25.36
N HIS A 44 -32.59 63.56 24.35
CA HIS A 44 -33.52 64.07 23.35
C HIS A 44 -34.64 63.04 23.15
N HIS A 45 -35.87 63.42 23.53
CA HIS A 45 -37.09 62.77 23.11
C HIS A 45 -37.28 62.97 21.60
N GLY A 46 -37.58 61.90 20.86
CA GLY A 46 -37.86 61.99 19.42
C GLY A 46 -38.40 60.70 18.82
N ARG A 47 -39.73 60.56 18.84
CA ARG A 47 -40.60 59.80 17.91
C ARG A 47 -40.38 58.29 17.72
N HIS A 48 -41.36 57.52 18.23
CA HIS A 48 -41.71 56.18 17.76
C HIS A 48 -42.02 56.20 16.25
N GLY A 49 -41.16 55.57 15.44
CA GLY A 49 -41.47 55.13 14.07
C GLY A 49 -41.96 53.67 14.08
N PRO A 50 -42.76 53.25 13.07
CA PRO A 50 -43.44 51.97 13.11
C PRO A 50 -42.44 50.81 12.97
N ASN A 51 -42.62 49.84 13.86
CA ASN A 51 -42.13 48.45 13.87
C ASN A 51 -41.56 47.95 12.52
N GLN A 52 -40.26 48.17 12.25
CA GLN A 52 -39.55 47.37 11.27
C GLN A 52 -39.29 46.01 11.92
N ARG A 53 -40.14 45.02 11.63
CA ARG A 53 -39.79 43.62 11.82
C ARG A 53 -38.52 43.39 11.01
N GLY A 54 -37.38 43.34 11.71
CA GLY A 54 -36.08 43.09 11.12
C GLY A 54 -36.18 41.85 10.24
N ARG A 55 -35.84 41.99 8.95
CA ARG A 55 -35.68 40.84 8.07
C ARG A 55 -34.71 39.87 8.75
N PRO A 56 -35.00 38.56 8.80
CA PRO A 56 -34.05 37.60 9.32
C PRO A 56 -32.71 37.80 8.61
N PRO A 57 -31.57 37.69 9.32
CA PRO A 57 -30.27 37.84 8.70
C PRO A 57 -30.19 36.90 7.49
N PRO A 58 -29.63 37.37 6.36
CA PRO A 58 -29.50 36.51 5.19
C PRO A 58 -28.75 35.24 5.60
N PRO A 59 -29.15 34.07 5.07
CA PRO A 59 -28.45 32.84 5.38
C PRO A 59 -26.96 33.03 5.07
N PRO A 60 -26.06 32.47 5.90
CA PRO A 60 -24.62 32.58 5.66
C PRO A 60 -24.33 32.12 4.23
N PRO A 61 -23.45 32.84 3.50
CA PRO A 61 -23.15 32.49 2.13
C PRO A 61 -22.70 31.02 2.09
N PRO A 62 -23.19 30.23 1.11
CA PRO A 62 -22.81 28.83 1.01
C PRO A 62 -21.29 28.74 0.97
N VAL A 63 -20.72 27.94 1.89
CA VAL A 63 -19.27 27.74 1.98
C VAL A 63 -18.79 27.18 0.64
N PHE A 64 -18.05 28.00 -0.10
CA PHE A 64 -17.56 27.61 -1.43
C PHE A 64 -16.55 26.48 -1.30
N ARG A 65 -16.96 25.27 -1.68
CA ARG A 65 -16.08 24.10 -1.77
C ARG A 65 -15.77 23.85 -3.25
N PRO A 66 -14.55 24.16 -3.73
CA PRO A 66 -14.22 24.06 -5.15
C PRO A 66 -14.22 22.62 -5.69
N PHE A 67 -14.11 21.61 -4.81
CA PHE A 67 -14.06 20.20 -5.20
C PHE A 67 -15.07 19.37 -4.41
N ARG A 68 -15.74 18.43 -5.10
CA ARG A 68 -16.65 17.45 -4.50
C ARG A 68 -15.82 16.40 -3.75
N ARG A 69 -16.13 16.17 -2.47
CA ARG A 69 -15.57 15.03 -1.72
C ARG A 69 -16.36 13.77 -2.05
N TRP A 70 -15.64 12.68 -2.29
CA TRP A 70 -16.23 11.37 -2.54
C TRP A 70 -16.41 10.62 -1.22
N PHE A 71 -17.42 9.75 -1.18
CA PHE A 71 -17.55 8.78 -0.10
C PHE A 71 -16.56 7.63 -0.36
N PRO A 72 -15.62 7.36 0.56
CA PRO A 72 -14.60 6.35 0.34
C PRO A 72 -15.15 4.97 0.67
N PHE A 73 -15.33 4.14 -0.35
CA PHE A 73 -15.79 2.75 -0.17
C PHE A 73 -14.82 1.75 -0.78
N LEU A 74 -14.04 2.15 -1.79
CA LEU A 74 -13.13 1.28 -2.51
C LEU A 74 -11.93 0.90 -1.65
N VAL A 75 -11.36 1.85 -0.92
CA VAL A 75 -10.20 1.59 -0.05
C VAL A 75 -10.57 0.65 1.10
N PRO A 76 -11.67 0.86 1.85
CA PRO A 76 -12.17 -0.14 2.80
C PRO A 76 -12.42 -1.51 2.15
N LEU A 77 -12.99 -1.55 0.95
CA LEU A 77 -13.21 -2.79 0.21
C LEU A 77 -11.89 -3.52 -0.09
N PHE A 78 -10.85 -2.80 -0.51
CA PHE A 78 -9.52 -3.38 -0.70
C PHE A 78 -8.95 -3.95 0.59
N VAL A 79 -9.13 -3.25 1.73
CA VAL A 79 -8.70 -3.77 3.03
C VAL A 79 -9.39 -5.10 3.34
N VAL A 80 -10.72 -5.14 3.20
CA VAL A 80 -11.50 -6.37 3.42
C VAL A 80 -11.05 -7.50 2.48
N ALA A 81 -10.82 -7.21 1.20
CA ALA A 81 -10.36 -8.20 0.22
C ALA A 81 -8.99 -8.79 0.58
N ASN A 82 -8.03 -7.95 0.99
CA ASN A 82 -6.70 -8.40 1.41
C ASN A 82 -6.75 -9.25 2.68
N VAL A 83 -7.56 -8.85 3.67
CA VAL A 83 -7.75 -9.62 4.90
C VAL A 83 -8.42 -10.97 4.60
N ALA A 84 -9.46 -10.98 3.78
CA ALA A 84 -10.15 -12.21 3.39
C ALA A 84 -9.23 -13.17 2.63
N LEU A 85 -8.42 -12.66 1.68
CA LEU A 85 -7.43 -13.47 0.97
C LEU A 85 -6.33 -13.99 1.89
N PHE A 86 -5.88 -13.21 2.87
CA PHE A 86 -4.90 -13.70 3.85
C PHE A 86 -5.48 -14.84 4.71
N VAL A 87 -6.73 -14.71 5.17
CA VAL A 87 -7.42 -15.79 5.89
C VAL A 87 -7.56 -17.03 5.02
N LEU A 88 -7.92 -16.87 3.74
CA LEU A 88 -7.99 -17.98 2.78
C LEU A 88 -6.62 -18.63 2.58
N THR A 89 -5.56 -17.86 2.43
CA THR A 89 -4.19 -18.38 2.32
C THR A 89 -3.81 -19.18 3.56
N MET A 90 -4.14 -18.70 4.77
CA MET A 90 -3.89 -19.46 6.00
C MET A 90 -4.75 -20.72 6.10
N TYR A 91 -5.96 -20.72 5.54
CA TYR A 91 -6.79 -21.91 5.43
C TYR A 91 -6.18 -22.96 4.48
N VAL A 92 -5.63 -22.53 3.34
CA VAL A 92 -4.93 -23.43 2.40
C VAL A 92 -3.60 -23.91 2.99
N ASN A 93 -2.91 -23.08 3.79
CA ASN A 93 -1.60 -23.39 4.36
C ASN A 93 -1.58 -24.61 5.29
N ASP A 94 -2.67 -24.87 6.03
CA ASP A 94 -2.86 -25.99 6.97
C ASP A 94 -1.56 -26.64 7.50
N CYS A 95 -0.78 -25.84 8.24
CA CYS A 95 0.57 -26.23 8.68
C CYS A 95 0.58 -27.60 9.40
N PRO A 96 -0.35 -27.88 10.35
CA PRO A 96 -0.36 -29.15 11.06
C PRO A 96 -0.64 -30.35 10.14
N ALA A 97 -1.54 -30.22 9.16
CA ALA A 97 -1.85 -31.31 8.23
C ALA A 97 -0.65 -31.65 7.34
N HIS A 98 0.02 -30.64 6.76
CA HIS A 98 1.22 -30.88 5.94
C HIS A 98 2.39 -31.40 6.77
N ALA A 99 2.56 -30.92 8.00
CA ALA A 99 3.56 -31.43 8.93
C ALA A 99 3.36 -32.91 9.26
N GLN A 100 2.12 -33.32 9.53
CA GLN A 100 1.76 -34.72 9.80
C GLN A 100 1.93 -35.60 8.56
N ALA A 101 1.47 -35.15 7.39
CA ALA A 101 1.65 -35.88 6.14
C ALA A 101 3.13 -36.11 5.82
N THR A 102 3.96 -35.10 6.07
CA THR A 102 5.42 -35.19 5.91
C THR A 102 6.02 -36.16 6.93
N GLY A 103 5.62 -36.10 8.21
CA GLY A 103 6.08 -37.04 9.24
C GLY A 103 5.72 -38.51 8.93
N ALA A 104 4.48 -38.74 8.46
CA ALA A 104 4.00 -40.06 8.05
C ALA A 104 4.75 -40.60 6.83
N ALA A 105 5.12 -39.74 5.87
CA ALA A 105 5.88 -40.15 4.69
C ALA A 105 7.31 -40.62 5.01
N ILE A 106 7.90 -40.14 6.11
CA ILE A 106 9.29 -40.43 6.53
C ILE A 106 9.35 -41.55 7.59
N GLY A 107 8.21 -42.16 7.95
CA GLY A 107 8.14 -43.23 8.96
C GLY A 107 8.38 -42.76 10.40
N GLY A 108 8.20 -41.47 10.69
CA GLY A 108 8.23 -40.94 12.05
C GLY A 108 7.08 -41.49 12.89
N SER A 109 7.33 -41.78 14.17
CA SER A 109 6.32 -42.33 15.08
C SER A 109 5.07 -41.45 15.15
N VAL A 110 3.92 -42.05 14.82
CA VAL A 110 2.57 -41.49 14.97
C VAL A 110 2.34 -41.15 16.44
N GLY A 111 2.58 -39.90 16.83
CA GLY A 111 2.43 -39.47 18.23
C GLY A 111 3.17 -38.20 18.64
N GLU A 112 4.10 -37.68 17.85
CA GLU A 112 4.72 -36.39 18.15
C GLU A 112 3.77 -35.24 17.77
N SER A 113 3.35 -34.48 18.79
CA SER A 113 2.48 -33.29 18.70
C SER A 113 2.88 -32.35 17.56
N ALA A 114 1.91 -31.66 16.94
CA ALA A 114 2.16 -30.62 15.92
C ALA A 114 3.16 -29.54 16.37
N THR A 115 3.34 -29.36 17.68
CA THR A 115 4.38 -28.50 18.28
C THR A 115 5.81 -29.03 18.10
N ALA A 116 6.01 -30.34 17.98
CA ALA A 116 7.29 -30.97 17.67
C ALA A 116 7.66 -30.86 16.18
N GLN A 117 6.68 -30.61 15.29
CA GLN A 117 6.91 -30.43 13.85
C GLN A 117 7.16 -28.97 13.42
N GLY A 118 7.09 -28.01 14.34
CA GLY A 118 7.57 -26.64 14.13
C GLY A 118 6.50 -25.61 13.75
N CYS A 119 5.22 -25.96 13.69
CA CYS A 119 4.15 -24.98 13.46
C CYS A 119 3.92 -24.12 14.71
N TRP A 120 3.90 -22.80 14.55
CA TRP A 120 3.68 -21.86 15.65
C TRP A 120 2.18 -21.65 15.90
N LEU A 121 1.77 -21.67 17.19
CA LEU A 121 0.37 -21.60 17.65
C LEU A 121 -0.56 -22.72 17.12
N ALA A 122 0.01 -23.91 16.86
CA ALA A 122 -0.77 -25.06 16.41
C ALA A 122 -1.89 -25.51 17.37
N PRO A 123 -1.67 -25.59 18.71
CA PRO A 123 -2.73 -25.99 19.64
C PRO A 123 -3.94 -25.05 19.66
N GLU A 124 -3.71 -23.75 19.50
CA GLU A 124 -4.75 -22.72 19.63
C GLU A 124 -5.47 -22.42 18.31
N LEU A 125 -4.73 -22.40 17.19
CA LEU A 125 -5.26 -21.99 15.89
C LEU A 125 -5.59 -23.17 14.96
N GLY A 126 -5.16 -24.39 15.30
CA GLY A 126 -5.39 -25.58 14.49
C GLY A 126 -4.92 -25.38 13.04
N ARG A 127 -5.85 -25.51 12.09
CA ARG A 127 -5.60 -25.30 10.65
C ARG A 127 -4.99 -23.95 10.29
N PHE A 128 -5.26 -22.90 11.07
CA PHE A 128 -4.75 -21.55 10.84
C PHE A 128 -3.38 -21.30 11.52
N ALA A 129 -2.71 -22.35 11.99
CA ALA A 129 -1.37 -22.23 12.57
C ALA A 129 -0.36 -21.68 11.56
N PHE A 130 0.60 -20.93 12.09
CA PHE A 130 1.65 -20.29 11.29
C PHE A 130 2.85 -21.22 11.12
N GLN A 131 3.64 -20.96 10.09
CA GLN A 131 4.94 -21.58 9.96
C GLN A 131 5.89 -21.15 11.08
N SER A 132 6.95 -21.92 11.29
CA SER A 132 7.97 -21.60 12.28
C SER A 132 8.61 -20.24 11.98
N PHE A 133 9.06 -19.53 13.01
CA PHE A 133 9.82 -18.27 12.82
C PHE A 133 11.11 -18.43 12.00
N LYS A 134 11.64 -19.65 11.90
CA LYS A 134 12.81 -19.95 11.07
C LYS A 134 12.46 -19.96 9.58
N GLU A 135 11.26 -20.42 9.24
CA GLU A 135 10.77 -20.50 7.87
C GLU A 135 10.13 -19.17 7.44
N ASN A 136 9.28 -18.59 8.28
CA ASN A 136 8.61 -17.32 7.98
C ASN A 136 8.65 -16.39 9.20
N PRO A 137 9.59 -15.41 9.22
CA PRO A 137 9.71 -14.47 10.33
C PRO A 137 8.52 -13.48 10.42
N LEU A 138 7.70 -13.36 9.37
CA LEU A 138 6.56 -12.44 9.30
C LEU A 138 5.27 -12.99 9.91
N VAL A 139 5.33 -14.19 10.52
CA VAL A 139 4.18 -14.89 11.12
C VAL A 139 3.12 -15.17 10.05
N GLY A 140 3.36 -16.19 9.24
CA GLY A 140 2.56 -16.41 8.04
C GLY A 140 2.60 -17.83 7.49
N PRO A 141 2.09 -18.03 6.26
CA PRO A 141 2.08 -19.30 5.57
C PRO A 141 3.46 -19.68 5.03
N SER A 142 3.59 -20.88 4.47
CA SER A 142 4.78 -21.30 3.72
C SER A 142 4.88 -20.56 2.39
N SER A 143 6.10 -20.50 1.85
CA SER A 143 6.36 -19.99 0.50
C SER A 143 5.66 -20.82 -0.58
N ALA A 144 5.53 -22.14 -0.37
CA ALA A 144 4.82 -23.05 -1.27
C ALA A 144 3.32 -22.71 -1.37
N THR A 145 2.67 -22.47 -0.23
CA THR A 145 1.25 -22.04 -0.22
C THR A 145 1.07 -20.69 -0.90
N LEU A 146 1.99 -19.74 -0.71
CA LEU A 146 1.93 -18.44 -1.40
C LEU A 146 2.04 -18.61 -2.92
N LEU A 147 2.96 -19.47 -3.39
CA LEU A 147 3.09 -19.80 -4.82
C LEU A 147 1.81 -20.43 -5.37
N GLU A 148 1.19 -21.36 -4.65
CA GLU A 148 -0.08 -21.97 -5.02
C GLU A 148 -1.20 -20.92 -5.14
N MET A 149 -1.27 -20.00 -4.17
CA MET A 149 -2.29 -18.94 -4.12
C MET A 149 -2.12 -17.84 -5.17
N GLY A 150 -1.02 -17.82 -5.93
CA GLY A 150 -0.80 -16.82 -6.97
C GLY A 150 0.29 -15.79 -6.69
N ALA A 151 1.25 -16.10 -5.81
CA ALA A 151 2.41 -15.24 -5.60
C ALA A 151 3.23 -15.09 -6.88
N LEU A 152 3.98 -13.99 -6.95
CA LEU A 152 4.81 -13.67 -8.10
C LEU A 152 6.11 -14.44 -8.05
N GLU A 153 6.36 -15.25 -9.07
CA GLU A 153 7.64 -15.92 -9.34
C GLU A 153 7.90 -15.81 -10.85
N THR A 154 9.07 -15.30 -11.24
CA THR A 154 9.34 -14.97 -12.66
C THR A 154 9.29 -16.19 -13.56
N SER A 155 9.72 -17.37 -13.07
CA SER A 155 9.66 -18.62 -13.84
C SER A 155 8.21 -19.00 -14.19
N LYS A 156 7.24 -18.82 -13.28
CA LYS A 156 5.81 -19.06 -13.52
C LYS A 156 5.22 -18.11 -14.54
N VAL A 157 5.60 -16.83 -14.47
CA VAL A 157 5.11 -15.83 -15.42
C VAL A 157 5.64 -16.09 -16.83
N THR A 158 6.93 -16.45 -16.95
CA THR A 158 7.62 -16.56 -18.24
C THR A 158 7.53 -17.95 -18.87
N LYS A 159 7.79 -19.02 -18.12
CA LYS A 159 7.78 -20.41 -18.63
C LYS A 159 6.38 -21.00 -18.64
N ASP A 160 5.63 -20.82 -17.55
CA ASP A 160 4.28 -21.39 -17.40
C ASP A 160 3.19 -20.44 -17.96
N GLN A 161 3.58 -19.27 -18.48
CA GLN A 161 2.70 -18.26 -19.08
C GLN A 161 1.61 -17.72 -18.12
N GLU A 162 1.88 -17.76 -16.81
CA GLU A 162 0.94 -17.35 -15.76
C GLU A 162 0.99 -15.84 -15.50
N GLY A 163 0.79 -15.02 -16.54
CA GLY A 163 0.88 -13.54 -16.46
C GLY A 163 -0.10 -12.88 -15.49
N TRP A 164 -1.18 -13.57 -15.12
CA TRP A 164 -2.14 -13.14 -14.10
C TRP A 164 -1.49 -12.95 -12.72
N ARG A 165 -0.34 -13.61 -12.46
CA ARG A 165 0.43 -13.47 -11.21
C ARG A 165 0.93 -12.05 -10.95
N LEU A 166 1.13 -11.25 -12.00
CA LEU A 166 1.48 -9.83 -11.88
C LEU A 166 0.41 -9.01 -11.15
N ILE A 167 -0.84 -9.47 -11.20
CA ILE A 167 -1.99 -8.82 -10.57
C ILE A 167 -2.34 -9.50 -9.24
N THR A 168 -2.36 -10.82 -9.17
CA THR A 168 -2.78 -11.54 -7.96
C THR A 168 -1.84 -11.33 -6.79
N CYS A 169 -0.53 -11.21 -7.04
CA CYS A 169 0.46 -11.00 -5.97
C CYS A 169 0.22 -9.72 -5.15
N ILE A 170 -0.43 -8.70 -5.75
CA ILE A 170 -0.78 -7.42 -5.11
C ILE A 170 -1.71 -7.64 -3.90
N TRP A 171 -2.48 -8.74 -3.90
CA TRP A 171 -3.50 -9.04 -2.90
C TRP A 171 -3.06 -10.06 -1.84
N LEU A 172 -1.94 -10.75 -2.09
CA LEU A 172 -1.39 -11.75 -1.18
C LEU A 172 -0.43 -11.10 -0.19
N HIS A 173 -0.28 -11.69 0.99
CA HIS A 173 0.57 -11.18 2.04
C HIS A 173 1.36 -12.30 2.69
N ALA A 174 2.64 -12.04 2.95
CA ALA A 174 3.57 -13.03 3.50
C ALA A 174 3.36 -13.33 5.00
N GLY A 175 2.58 -12.55 5.72
CA GLY A 175 2.35 -12.77 7.15
C GLY A 175 1.56 -11.65 7.83
N VAL A 176 1.25 -11.85 9.12
CA VAL A 176 0.42 -10.95 9.93
C VAL A 176 1.04 -9.56 10.05
N ILE A 177 2.34 -9.47 10.33
CA ILE A 177 3.04 -8.18 10.46
C ILE A 177 2.96 -7.42 9.12
N HIS A 178 3.14 -8.16 8.03
CA HIS A 178 3.15 -7.60 6.68
C HIS A 178 1.77 -7.06 6.28
N ILE A 179 0.68 -7.81 6.48
CA ILE A 179 -0.67 -7.32 6.16
C ILE A 179 -1.08 -6.14 7.05
N LEU A 180 -0.76 -6.15 8.34
CA LEU A 180 -1.09 -5.05 9.25
C LEU A 180 -0.43 -3.74 8.80
N ALA A 181 0.86 -3.77 8.46
CA ALA A 181 1.58 -2.59 7.98
C ALA A 181 0.99 -2.05 6.67
N ASN A 182 0.66 -2.93 5.72
CA ASN A 182 0.06 -2.53 4.44
C ASN A 182 -1.34 -1.93 4.64
N MET A 183 -2.20 -2.59 5.42
CA MET A 183 -3.59 -2.14 5.60
C MET A 183 -3.67 -0.82 6.36
N LEU A 184 -2.82 -0.63 7.38
CA LEU A 184 -2.71 0.66 8.08
C LEU A 184 -2.32 1.77 7.12
N SER A 185 -1.29 1.52 6.30
CA SER A 185 -0.81 2.47 5.28
C SER A 185 -1.89 2.78 4.23
N LEU A 186 -2.60 1.75 3.76
CA LEU A 186 -3.68 1.85 2.79
C LEU A 186 -4.84 2.69 3.33
N VAL A 187 -5.23 2.49 4.59
CA VAL A 187 -6.30 3.27 5.23
C VAL A 187 -5.88 4.75 5.39
N MET A 188 -4.66 5.00 5.86
CA MET A 188 -4.17 6.37 6.12
C MET A 188 -4.03 7.19 4.83
N ILE A 189 -3.44 6.60 3.79
CA ILE A 189 -3.14 7.28 2.53
C ILE A 189 -4.30 7.16 1.55
N GLY A 190 -4.81 5.94 1.36
CA GLY A 190 -5.83 5.62 0.37
C GLY A 190 -7.14 6.32 0.64
N ILE A 191 -7.66 6.32 1.88
CA ILE A 191 -8.95 6.98 2.19
C ILE A 191 -8.87 8.48 1.90
N ARG A 192 -7.75 9.11 2.24
CA ARG A 192 -7.53 10.54 1.95
C ARG A 192 -7.59 10.79 0.44
N LEU A 193 -6.85 10.01 -0.33
CA LEU A 193 -6.80 10.13 -1.79
C LEU A 193 -8.16 9.83 -2.44
N GLU A 194 -8.89 8.81 -1.96
CA GLU A 194 -10.19 8.44 -2.50
C GLU A 194 -11.23 9.53 -2.25
N LYS A 195 -11.28 10.10 -1.03
CA LYS A 195 -12.16 11.23 -0.71
C LYS A 195 -11.91 12.43 -1.62
N GLU A 196 -10.67 12.60 -2.06
CA GLU A 196 -10.20 13.79 -2.74
C GLU A 196 -10.30 13.69 -4.27
N PHE A 197 -9.99 12.52 -4.84
CA PHE A 197 -9.95 12.30 -6.29
C PHE A 197 -11.02 11.34 -6.81
N GLY A 198 -11.63 10.56 -5.93
CA GLY A 198 -12.68 9.59 -6.25
C GLY A 198 -12.15 8.19 -6.54
N PHE A 199 -13.03 7.21 -6.33
CA PHE A 199 -12.71 5.79 -6.34
C PHE A 199 -12.13 5.30 -7.67
N MET A 200 -12.65 5.74 -8.83
CA MET A 200 -12.15 5.29 -10.14
C MET A 200 -10.67 5.61 -10.33
N ARG A 201 -10.26 6.84 -9.97
CA ARG A 201 -8.87 7.29 -10.15
C ARG A 201 -7.93 6.56 -9.21
N ILE A 202 -8.32 6.42 -7.95
CA ILE A 202 -7.49 5.77 -6.94
C ILE A 202 -7.43 4.26 -7.16
N GLY A 203 -8.52 3.63 -7.58
CA GLY A 203 -8.56 2.22 -7.96
C GLY A 203 -7.64 1.90 -9.14
N THR A 204 -7.76 2.65 -10.24
CA THR A 204 -6.87 2.49 -11.41
C THR A 204 -5.41 2.75 -11.04
N LEU A 205 -5.15 3.77 -10.24
CA LEU A 205 -3.80 4.10 -9.79
C LEU A 205 -3.20 2.99 -8.93
N TYR A 206 -3.96 2.45 -7.98
CA TYR A 206 -3.54 1.34 -7.12
C TYR A 206 -3.18 0.10 -7.94
N VAL A 207 -4.07 -0.34 -8.83
CA VAL A 207 -3.86 -1.56 -9.62
C VAL A 207 -2.69 -1.41 -10.60
N ILE A 208 -2.66 -0.33 -11.41
CA ILE A 208 -1.59 -0.16 -12.40
C ILE A 208 -0.23 0.04 -11.72
N SER A 209 -0.18 0.78 -10.61
CA SER A 209 1.09 0.93 -9.88
C SER A 209 1.54 -0.38 -9.25
N GLY A 210 0.61 -1.18 -8.72
CA GLY A 210 0.92 -2.53 -8.25
C GLY A 210 1.52 -3.40 -9.35
N VAL A 211 0.90 -3.42 -10.54
CA VAL A 211 1.42 -4.16 -11.71
C VAL A 211 2.78 -3.63 -12.15
N GLY A 212 3.00 -2.30 -12.13
CA GLY A 212 4.31 -1.71 -12.42
C GLY A 212 5.38 -2.13 -11.42
N GLY A 213 5.02 -2.29 -10.15
CA GLY A 213 5.87 -2.90 -9.13
C GLY A 213 6.18 -4.35 -9.42
N SER A 214 5.16 -5.18 -9.67
CA SER A 214 5.32 -6.58 -10.05
C SER A 214 6.21 -6.75 -11.28
N LEU A 215 6.03 -5.92 -12.29
CA LEU A 215 6.81 -5.95 -13.52
C LEU A 215 8.30 -5.67 -13.25
N LEU A 216 8.61 -4.62 -12.49
CA LEU A 216 10.00 -4.30 -12.17
C LEU A 216 10.63 -5.36 -11.26
N SER A 217 9.87 -5.88 -10.29
CA SER A 217 10.29 -7.02 -9.47
C SER A 217 10.63 -8.23 -10.32
N SER A 218 9.77 -8.64 -11.26
CA SER A 218 10.02 -9.82 -12.09
C SER A 218 11.27 -9.72 -12.97
N LEU A 219 11.66 -8.51 -13.38
CA LEU A 219 12.87 -8.27 -14.18
C LEU A 219 14.17 -8.32 -13.36
N PHE A 220 14.12 -7.99 -12.07
CA PHE A 220 15.31 -7.87 -11.21
C PHE A 220 15.42 -8.95 -10.13
N MET A 221 14.33 -9.64 -9.77
CA MET A 221 14.23 -10.61 -8.68
C MET A 221 13.74 -11.98 -9.18
N VAL A 222 14.41 -12.53 -10.19
CA VAL A 222 13.95 -13.73 -10.94
C VAL A 222 13.73 -14.96 -10.06
N SER A 223 14.53 -15.14 -9.00
CA SER A 223 14.52 -16.34 -8.15
C SER A 223 13.75 -16.17 -6.82
N ASN A 224 13.13 -15.01 -6.58
CA ASN A 224 12.44 -14.73 -5.32
C ASN A 224 10.94 -14.69 -5.51
N ILE A 225 10.21 -15.03 -4.45
CA ILE A 225 8.76 -14.89 -4.39
C ILE A 225 8.42 -13.49 -3.90
N SER A 226 7.56 -12.80 -4.62
CA SER A 226 7.06 -11.47 -4.25
C SER A 226 5.55 -11.46 -4.05
N VAL A 227 5.11 -10.85 -2.95
CA VAL A 227 3.70 -10.66 -2.59
C VAL A 227 3.55 -9.33 -1.86
N GLY A 228 2.37 -8.73 -1.94
CA GLY A 228 1.99 -7.59 -1.10
C GLY A 228 1.45 -6.41 -1.89
N ALA A 229 0.58 -5.66 -1.21
CA ALA A 229 0.04 -4.39 -1.68
C ALA A 229 1.09 -3.27 -1.75
N SER A 230 2.30 -3.47 -1.22
CA SER A 230 3.26 -2.40 -0.97
C SER A 230 3.71 -1.68 -2.24
N GLY A 231 3.84 -2.37 -3.38
CA GLY A 231 4.12 -1.70 -4.67
C GLY A 231 3.04 -0.68 -5.04
N ALA A 232 1.77 -1.04 -4.86
CA ALA A 232 0.64 -0.14 -5.09
C ALA A 232 0.63 1.03 -4.08
N LEU A 233 0.97 0.79 -2.82
CA LEU A 233 1.10 1.83 -1.79
C LEU A 233 2.20 2.84 -2.10
N PHE A 234 3.36 2.36 -2.56
CA PHE A 234 4.42 3.23 -3.06
C PHE A 234 3.98 4.01 -4.30
N GLY A 235 3.13 3.41 -5.14
CA GLY A 235 2.46 4.14 -6.22
C GLY A 235 1.56 5.28 -5.74
N LEU A 236 0.79 5.07 -4.67
CA LEU A 236 0.01 6.15 -4.05
C LEU A 236 0.93 7.27 -3.53
N LEU A 237 2.05 6.95 -2.89
CA LEU A 237 3.05 7.93 -2.46
C LEU A 237 3.68 8.69 -3.64
N GLY A 238 4.05 7.99 -4.70
CA GLY A 238 4.57 8.61 -5.94
C GLY A 238 3.54 9.54 -6.56
N SER A 239 2.27 9.14 -6.58
CA SER A 239 1.19 9.98 -7.10
C SER A 239 0.99 11.25 -6.28
N MET A 240 1.11 11.17 -4.94
CA MET A 240 1.07 12.34 -4.06
C MET A 240 2.21 13.31 -4.36
N LEU A 241 3.40 12.80 -4.69
CA LEU A 241 4.53 13.65 -5.06
C LEU A 241 4.26 14.39 -6.38
N SER A 242 3.77 13.71 -7.40
CA SER A 242 3.41 14.33 -8.68
C SER A 242 2.26 15.35 -8.54
N GLU A 243 1.30 15.09 -7.65
CA GLU A 243 0.20 15.98 -7.30
C GLU A 243 0.72 17.27 -6.67
N LEU A 244 1.63 17.13 -5.69
CA LEU A 244 2.27 18.25 -5.00
C LEU A 244 3.07 19.12 -5.99
N ILE A 245 3.82 18.50 -6.92
CA ILE A 245 4.57 19.22 -7.97
C ILE A 245 3.59 19.96 -8.90
N THR A 246 2.53 19.28 -9.34
CA THR A 246 1.55 19.84 -10.28
C THR A 246 0.77 21.00 -9.67
N ASN A 247 0.46 20.91 -8.39
CA ASN A 247 -0.36 21.85 -7.63
C ASN A 247 0.44 22.67 -6.61
N TRP A 248 1.74 22.89 -6.88
CA TRP A 248 2.68 23.59 -6.00
C TRP A 248 2.16 24.92 -5.43
N THR A 249 1.29 25.62 -6.16
CA THR A 249 0.76 26.93 -5.73
C THR A 249 -0.35 26.85 -4.68
N ILE A 250 -0.91 25.67 -4.40
CA ILE A 250 -2.05 25.49 -3.50
C ILE A 250 -1.61 25.31 -2.04
N TYR A 251 -0.44 24.70 -1.82
CA TYR A 251 0.04 24.40 -0.48
C TYR A 251 0.70 25.63 0.17
N GLU A 252 0.36 25.93 1.42
CA GLU A 252 0.95 27.07 2.16
C GLU A 252 2.40 26.74 2.58
N ASN A 253 2.61 25.55 3.18
CA ASN A 253 3.92 25.06 3.64
C ASN A 253 4.50 23.99 2.70
N LYS A 254 4.78 24.39 1.46
CA LYS A 254 5.17 23.52 0.34
C LYS A 254 6.43 22.70 0.62
N ILE A 255 7.45 23.37 1.16
CA ILE A 255 8.75 22.75 1.43
C ILE A 255 8.60 21.73 2.56
N ALA A 256 7.88 22.05 3.63
CA ALA A 256 7.63 21.10 4.71
C ALA A 256 6.87 19.87 4.21
N ALA A 257 5.79 20.05 3.43
CA ALA A 257 5.02 18.94 2.86
C ALA A 257 5.89 18.05 1.94
N LEU A 258 6.72 18.67 1.09
CA LEU A 258 7.65 17.94 0.21
C LEU A 258 8.68 17.16 1.04
N MET A 259 9.32 17.81 2.02
CA MET A 259 10.34 17.18 2.85
C MET A 259 9.78 16.02 3.67
N THR A 260 8.59 16.16 4.25
CA THR A 260 7.91 15.07 4.96
C THR A 260 7.61 13.91 4.02
N LEU A 261 7.07 14.18 2.83
CA LEU A 261 6.76 13.12 1.87
C LEU A 261 8.01 12.39 1.39
N VAL A 262 9.06 13.12 1.04
CA VAL A 262 10.36 12.55 0.63
C VAL A 262 10.99 11.75 1.78
N MET A 263 10.94 12.25 3.01
CA MET A 263 11.43 11.54 4.18
C MET A 263 10.70 10.20 4.38
N ILE A 264 9.37 10.19 4.26
CA ILE A 264 8.57 8.97 4.35
C ILE A 264 9.00 7.98 3.25
N ILE A 265 9.16 8.44 2.01
CA ILE A 265 9.59 7.59 0.89
C ILE A 265 10.97 6.97 1.17
N VAL A 266 11.94 7.79 1.57
CA VAL A 266 13.31 7.35 1.86
C VAL A 266 13.34 6.35 3.02
N ILE A 267 12.62 6.62 4.11
CA ILE A 267 12.54 5.71 5.25
C ILE A 267 11.94 4.36 4.83
N ASN A 268 10.85 4.36 4.06
CA ASN A 268 10.23 3.10 3.62
C ASN A 268 11.14 2.31 2.68
N LEU A 269 11.85 2.96 1.75
CA LEU A 269 12.85 2.30 0.90
C LEU A 269 14.04 1.77 1.72
N ALA A 270 14.48 2.50 2.75
CA ALA A 270 15.55 2.05 3.63
C ALA A 270 15.12 0.82 4.45
N VAL A 271 13.88 0.79 4.93
CA VAL A 271 13.30 -0.40 5.58
C VAL A 271 13.23 -1.58 4.61
N GLY A 272 13.03 -1.33 3.31
CA GLY A 272 13.01 -2.41 2.32
C GLY A 272 14.37 -3.02 1.97
N ILE A 273 15.46 -2.55 2.58
CA ILE A 273 16.78 -3.22 2.56
C ILE A 273 16.77 -4.46 3.47
N LEU A 274 15.76 -4.60 4.34
CA LEU A 274 15.58 -5.79 5.17
C LEU A 274 15.25 -7.02 4.30
N PRO A 275 15.71 -8.22 4.71
CA PRO A 275 15.38 -9.44 3.99
C PRO A 275 13.86 -9.65 3.96
N HIS A 276 13.37 -10.27 2.88
CA HIS A 276 11.93 -10.51 2.60
C HIS A 276 11.13 -9.28 2.15
N VAL A 277 11.76 -8.11 1.96
CA VAL A 277 11.11 -6.94 1.37
C VAL A 277 11.58 -6.72 -0.07
N ASP A 278 10.64 -6.44 -0.96
CA ASP A 278 10.89 -6.25 -2.38
C ASP A 278 10.98 -4.77 -2.75
N ASN A 279 12.19 -4.23 -2.71
CA ASN A 279 12.44 -2.82 -3.05
C ASN A 279 12.31 -2.53 -4.55
N PHE A 280 12.47 -3.52 -5.44
CA PHE A 280 12.20 -3.33 -6.86
C PHE A 280 10.71 -3.16 -7.12
N ALA A 281 9.85 -3.91 -6.42
CA ALA A 281 8.41 -3.69 -6.44
C ALA A 281 8.04 -2.29 -5.93
N HIS A 282 8.69 -1.81 -4.87
CA HIS A 282 8.46 -0.46 -4.35
C HIS A 282 8.89 0.62 -5.34
N LEU A 283 10.06 0.48 -5.96
CA LEU A 283 10.58 1.42 -6.95
C LEU A 283 9.72 1.45 -8.23
N GLY A 284 9.32 0.28 -8.73
CA GLY A 284 8.48 0.16 -9.91
C GLY A 284 7.09 0.72 -9.68
N GLY A 285 6.52 0.45 -8.50
CA GLY A 285 5.25 1.00 -8.08
C GLY A 285 5.30 2.52 -7.90
N PHE A 286 6.33 3.03 -7.22
CA PHE A 286 6.54 4.47 -7.03
C PHE A 286 6.67 5.22 -8.36
N THR A 287 7.50 4.71 -9.27
CA THR A 287 7.74 5.33 -10.59
C THR A 287 6.47 5.34 -11.43
N SER A 288 5.76 4.21 -11.47
CA SER A 288 4.47 4.09 -12.17
C SER A 288 3.42 5.03 -11.58
N GLY A 289 3.29 5.07 -10.25
CA GLY A 289 2.36 5.95 -9.56
C GLY A 289 2.67 7.43 -9.70
N PHE A 290 3.95 7.80 -9.71
CA PHE A 290 4.41 9.16 -9.98
C PHE A 290 4.01 9.64 -11.37
N CYS A 291 4.24 8.82 -12.41
CA CYS A 291 3.77 9.14 -13.76
C CYS A 291 2.23 9.16 -13.85
N LEU A 292 1.55 8.17 -13.24
CA LEU A 292 0.09 8.10 -13.21
C LEU A 292 -0.54 9.28 -12.49
N GLY A 293 0.12 9.87 -11.49
CA GLY A 293 -0.41 11.03 -10.81
C GLY A 293 -0.46 12.28 -11.70
N PHE A 294 0.49 12.47 -12.63
CA PHE A 294 0.38 13.50 -13.68
C PHE A 294 -0.78 13.24 -14.65
N VAL A 295 -1.17 11.98 -14.85
CA VAL A 295 -2.26 11.57 -15.75
C VAL A 295 -3.63 11.67 -15.07
N LEU A 296 -3.76 11.09 -13.87
CA LEU A 296 -5.05 10.86 -13.19
C LEU A 296 -5.37 11.93 -12.13
N LEU A 297 -4.36 12.52 -11.47
CA LEU A 297 -4.57 13.47 -10.37
C LEU A 297 -4.51 14.94 -10.81
N MET A 298 -4.57 15.20 -12.12
CA MET A 298 -4.58 16.56 -12.64
C MET A 298 -5.83 17.33 -12.18
N ARG A 299 -5.59 18.50 -11.55
CA ARG A 299 -6.66 19.40 -11.11
C ARG A 299 -6.88 20.57 -12.08
N PRO A 300 -8.15 20.91 -12.36
CA PRO A 300 -8.44 22.12 -13.12
C PRO A 300 -8.13 23.37 -12.29
N GLN A 301 -7.79 24.47 -12.98
CA GLN A 301 -7.46 25.73 -12.32
C GLN A 301 -8.65 26.27 -11.51
N PHE A 302 -8.40 26.79 -10.30
CA PHE A 302 -9.43 27.41 -9.46
C PHE A 302 -10.23 28.51 -10.20
N GLY A 303 -9.56 29.31 -11.03
CA GLY A 303 -10.20 30.35 -11.84
C GLY A 303 -11.26 29.80 -12.82
N TYR A 304 -11.02 28.61 -13.39
CA TYR A 304 -11.97 27.93 -14.27
C TYR A 304 -13.18 27.39 -13.50
N ILE A 305 -12.95 26.79 -12.33
CA ILE A 305 -14.02 26.25 -11.47
C ILE A 305 -14.92 27.38 -10.94
N ASN A 306 -14.31 28.47 -10.48
CA ASN A 306 -15.03 29.62 -9.94
C ASN A 306 -15.89 30.30 -11.02
N GLN A 307 -15.36 30.40 -12.25
CA GLN A 307 -16.11 30.91 -13.40
C GLN A 307 -17.35 30.05 -13.70
N LYS A 308 -17.22 28.72 -13.68
CA LYS A 308 -18.34 27.79 -13.93
C LYS A 308 -19.41 27.82 -12.83
N ASN A 309 -19.02 28.10 -11.59
CA ASN A 309 -19.91 28.11 -10.43
C ASN A 309 -20.41 29.52 -10.05
N SER A 310 -20.11 30.55 -10.84
CA SER A 310 -20.54 31.92 -10.58
C SER A 310 -22.03 32.11 -10.93
N PRO A 311 -22.82 32.82 -10.11
CA PRO A 311 -24.23 33.11 -10.41
C PRO A 311 -24.39 33.90 -11.73
N LEU A 312 -25.49 33.67 -12.46
CA LEU A 312 -25.81 34.45 -13.66
C LEU A 312 -25.86 35.96 -13.32
N GLY A 313 -25.11 36.77 -14.08
CA GLY A 313 -25.11 38.24 -13.97
C GLY A 313 -23.83 38.87 -13.39
N TYR A 314 -22.85 38.08 -12.94
CA TYR A 314 -21.54 38.61 -12.55
C TYR A 314 -20.63 38.79 -13.79
N PRO A 315 -19.91 39.93 -13.94
CA PRO A 315 -18.99 40.13 -15.05
C PRO A 315 -17.86 39.10 -14.96
N MET A 316 -17.92 38.10 -15.84
CA MET A 316 -16.88 37.07 -15.92
C MET A 316 -15.68 37.68 -16.63
N GLY A 317 -14.55 37.78 -15.93
CA GLY A 317 -13.28 38.14 -16.56
C GLY A 317 -12.85 37.12 -17.62
N VAL A 318 -11.71 37.37 -18.28
CA VAL A 318 -11.15 36.53 -19.35
C VAL A 318 -11.20 35.04 -18.98
N THR A 319 -11.82 34.23 -19.83
CA THR A 319 -11.98 32.78 -19.67
C THR A 319 -10.62 32.13 -19.41
N LYS A 320 -10.43 31.58 -18.21
CA LYS A 320 -9.19 30.87 -17.87
C LYS A 320 -9.25 29.47 -18.46
N ARG A 321 -8.14 28.99 -19.04
CA ARG A 321 -8.03 27.60 -19.52
C ARG A 321 -8.26 26.63 -18.36
N LYS A 322 -8.81 25.44 -18.66
CA LYS A 322 -9.05 24.40 -17.65
C LYS A 322 -7.75 23.92 -17.00
N PHE A 323 -6.69 23.78 -17.80
CA PHE A 323 -5.37 23.33 -17.37
C PHE A 323 -4.28 24.29 -17.87
N LYS A 324 -3.19 24.40 -17.11
CA LYS A 324 -2.00 25.17 -17.50
C LYS A 324 -1.17 24.38 -18.52
N THR A 325 -0.41 25.08 -19.36
CA THR A 325 0.44 24.47 -20.41
C THR A 325 1.40 23.43 -19.84
N TYR A 326 2.07 23.71 -18.71
CA TYR A 326 2.99 22.73 -18.10
C TYR A 326 2.27 21.45 -17.63
N GLN A 327 1.01 21.54 -17.18
CA GLN A 327 0.25 20.35 -16.76
C GLN A 327 -0.03 19.44 -17.95
N ILE A 328 -0.33 20.02 -19.11
CA ILE A 328 -0.54 19.28 -20.36
C ILE A 328 0.77 18.65 -20.84
N ILE A 329 1.88 19.38 -20.79
CA ILE A 329 3.21 18.85 -21.17
C ILE A 329 3.58 17.67 -20.27
N LEU A 330 3.47 17.81 -18.95
CA LEU A 330 3.76 16.74 -17.99
C LEU A 330 2.85 15.52 -18.20
N PHE A 331 1.58 15.74 -18.51
CA PHE A 331 0.64 14.67 -18.86
C PHE A 331 1.09 13.89 -20.09
N VAL A 332 1.45 14.58 -21.18
CA VAL A 332 1.86 13.91 -22.43
C VAL A 332 3.14 13.11 -22.19
N ILE A 333 4.14 13.71 -21.53
CA ILE A 333 5.39 13.03 -21.20
C ILE A 333 5.12 11.80 -20.32
N ALA A 334 4.35 11.96 -19.24
CA ALA A 334 4.05 10.86 -18.33
C ALA A 334 3.26 9.73 -19.03
N ALA A 335 2.31 10.06 -19.89
CA ALA A 335 1.55 9.06 -20.67
C ALA A 335 2.46 8.28 -21.63
N VAL A 336 3.37 8.97 -22.34
CA VAL A 336 4.33 8.32 -23.23
C VAL A 336 5.27 7.41 -22.43
N VAL A 337 5.85 7.89 -21.33
CA VAL A 337 6.75 7.11 -20.47
C VAL A 337 6.07 5.87 -19.89
N LEU A 338 4.81 5.98 -19.46
CA LEU A 338 4.05 4.83 -18.97
C LEU A 338 3.82 3.81 -20.08
N ILE A 339 3.33 4.24 -21.24
CA ILE A 339 3.02 3.32 -22.34
C ILE A 339 4.30 2.62 -22.81
N THR A 340 5.38 3.36 -23.05
CA THR A 340 6.64 2.78 -23.50
C THR A 340 7.27 1.90 -22.43
N GLY A 341 7.30 2.35 -21.17
CA GLY A 341 7.88 1.61 -20.05
C GLY A 341 7.17 0.28 -19.78
N PHE A 342 5.84 0.26 -19.71
CA PHE A 342 5.07 -0.98 -19.54
C PHE A 342 5.23 -1.91 -20.75
N THR A 343 5.20 -1.37 -21.97
CA THR A 343 5.35 -2.19 -23.19
C THR A 343 6.72 -2.84 -23.24
N VAL A 344 7.80 -2.06 -23.07
CA VAL A 344 9.18 -2.56 -23.09
C VAL A 344 9.40 -3.54 -21.94
N GLY A 345 8.97 -3.19 -20.72
CA GLY A 345 9.13 -4.06 -19.57
C GLY A 345 8.43 -5.41 -19.74
N LEU A 346 7.18 -5.42 -20.25
CA LEU A 346 6.45 -6.66 -20.50
C LEU A 346 7.12 -7.50 -21.60
N VAL A 347 7.57 -6.86 -22.69
CA VAL A 347 8.29 -7.56 -23.76
C VAL A 347 9.56 -8.21 -23.22
N LEU A 348 10.37 -7.47 -22.46
CA LEU A 348 11.60 -8.00 -21.84
C LEU A 348 11.30 -9.14 -20.86
N LEU A 349 10.25 -9.01 -20.06
CA LEU A 349 9.83 -10.05 -19.12
C LEU A 349 9.48 -11.34 -19.85
N PHE A 350 8.60 -11.28 -20.87
CA PHE A 350 8.20 -12.47 -21.63
C PHE A 350 9.31 -13.03 -22.54
N GLN A 351 10.36 -12.26 -22.80
CA GLN A 351 11.60 -12.75 -23.43
C GLN A 351 12.53 -13.46 -22.44
N GLY A 352 12.22 -13.47 -21.14
CA GLY A 352 13.06 -14.05 -20.10
C GLY A 352 14.30 -13.21 -19.78
N PHE A 353 14.27 -11.92 -20.08
CA PHE A 353 15.40 -11.03 -19.80
C PHE A 353 15.58 -10.83 -18.30
N ASN A 354 16.78 -11.12 -17.81
CA ASN A 354 17.17 -10.90 -16.42
C ASN A 354 18.02 -9.62 -16.30
N ALA A 355 17.43 -8.56 -15.74
CA ALA A 355 18.11 -7.29 -15.55
C ALA A 355 19.18 -7.35 -14.44
N SER A 356 19.07 -8.30 -13.50
CA SER A 356 20.04 -8.43 -12.41
C SER A 356 21.43 -8.84 -12.89
N GLU A 357 21.52 -9.62 -13.98
CA GLU A 357 22.79 -10.05 -14.57
C GLU A 357 23.61 -8.88 -15.13
N HIS A 358 22.94 -7.79 -15.49
CA HIS A 358 23.54 -6.60 -16.08
C HIS A 358 23.88 -5.52 -15.04
N CYS A 359 23.65 -5.81 -13.75
CA CYS A 359 23.82 -4.84 -12.67
C CYS A 359 24.40 -5.49 -11.40
N SER A 360 25.72 -5.35 -11.23
CA SER A 360 26.47 -5.96 -10.12
C SER A 360 26.17 -5.38 -8.74
N TRP A 361 25.42 -4.28 -8.64
CA TRP A 361 25.06 -3.63 -7.37
C TRP A 361 23.56 -3.71 -7.06
N CYS A 362 22.74 -4.19 -8.01
CA CYS A 362 21.29 -4.19 -7.90
C CYS A 362 20.78 -5.09 -6.76
N HIS A 363 21.51 -6.14 -6.40
CA HIS A 363 21.13 -6.99 -5.26
C HIS A 363 21.13 -6.23 -3.92
N TYR A 364 22.02 -5.24 -3.75
CA TYR A 364 22.07 -4.40 -2.54
C TYR A 364 20.86 -3.46 -2.40
N LEU A 365 20.13 -3.20 -3.48
CA LEU A 365 18.88 -2.42 -3.39
C LEU A 365 17.80 -3.18 -2.63
N SER A 366 17.76 -4.52 -2.74
CA SER A 366 16.73 -5.33 -2.07
C SER A 366 17.23 -5.97 -0.78
N CYS A 367 18.53 -6.26 -0.66
CA CYS A 367 19.06 -6.76 0.60
C CYS A 367 20.54 -6.45 0.76
N VAL A 368 20.90 -5.82 1.88
CA VAL A 368 22.30 -5.61 2.28
C VAL A 368 22.66 -6.61 3.37
N PRO A 369 23.64 -7.51 3.15
CA PRO A 369 24.02 -8.51 4.15
C PRO A 369 24.69 -7.82 5.35
N THR A 370 24.37 -8.26 6.56
CA THR A 370 24.96 -7.71 7.80
C THR A 370 25.35 -8.84 8.76
N SER A 371 26.04 -8.53 9.86
CA SER A 371 26.34 -9.53 10.90
C SER A 371 25.10 -10.13 11.57
N LYS A 372 23.92 -9.53 11.38
CA LYS A 372 22.64 -9.99 11.96
C LYS A 372 21.73 -10.75 10.98
N TRP A 373 21.96 -10.67 9.65
CA TRP A 373 21.14 -11.36 8.65
C TRP A 373 21.85 -11.60 7.31
N SER A 374 21.43 -12.64 6.60
CA SER A 374 21.94 -13.01 5.26
C SER A 374 20.92 -12.69 4.16
N CYS A 375 21.42 -12.38 2.97
CA CYS A 375 20.64 -12.04 1.78
C CYS A 375 20.59 -13.14 0.73
N ASN A 376 21.16 -14.32 1.02
CA ASN A 376 21.08 -15.44 0.11
C ASN A 376 19.63 -15.91 0.05
N ALA A 377 19.01 -15.76 -1.12
CA ALA A 377 17.76 -16.43 -1.42
C ALA A 377 17.98 -17.93 -1.24
N THR A 378 17.24 -18.54 -0.32
CA THR A 378 17.16 -19.99 -0.23
C THR A 378 16.47 -20.47 -1.49
N ASN A 379 17.25 -20.70 -2.56
CA ASN A 379 16.80 -21.52 -3.67
C ASN A 379 16.54 -22.91 -3.08
N ASN A 380 15.28 -23.17 -2.75
CA ASN A 380 14.80 -24.45 -2.25
C ASN A 380 14.63 -25.43 -3.43
N SER A 381 15.52 -25.36 -4.41
CA SER A 381 15.68 -26.40 -5.41
C SER A 381 16.54 -27.50 -4.80
N CYS A 382 16.05 -28.72 -4.87
CA CYS A 382 16.84 -29.89 -4.50
C CYS A 382 16.96 -30.80 -5.70
N MET A 383 18.17 -31.31 -5.91
CA MET A 383 18.37 -32.47 -6.75
C MET A 383 17.90 -33.71 -5.98
N SER A 384 17.01 -34.48 -6.61
CA SER A 384 16.55 -35.75 -6.06
C SER A 384 17.16 -36.91 -6.85
N SER A 385 17.81 -37.85 -6.16
CA SER A 385 18.22 -39.14 -6.70
C SER A 385 17.51 -40.24 -5.92
N GLN A 386 16.83 -41.14 -6.63
CA GLN A 386 16.06 -42.20 -6.00
C GLN A 386 16.70 -43.56 -6.26
N LEU A 387 16.92 -44.33 -5.18
CA LEU A 387 17.41 -45.70 -5.23
C LEU A 387 16.47 -46.60 -4.40
N GLY A 388 15.50 -47.23 -5.05
CA GLY A 388 14.45 -48.01 -4.38
C GLY A 388 13.54 -47.12 -3.51
N ASN A 389 13.43 -47.43 -2.21
CA ASN A 389 12.68 -46.64 -1.22
C ASN A 389 13.50 -45.50 -0.59
N GLN A 390 14.77 -45.36 -0.95
CA GLN A 390 15.62 -44.26 -0.48
C GLN A 390 15.60 -43.11 -1.47
N LEU A 391 15.22 -41.93 -0.99
CA LEU A 391 15.30 -40.68 -1.70
C LEU A 391 16.46 -39.86 -1.16
N ASN A 392 17.48 -39.65 -1.99
CA ASN A 392 18.56 -38.75 -1.67
C ASN A 392 18.22 -37.36 -2.20
N LEU A 393 18.03 -36.39 -1.30
CA LEU A 393 17.81 -34.99 -1.64
C LEU A 393 19.09 -34.21 -1.37
N THR A 394 19.55 -33.45 -2.35
CA THR A 394 20.65 -32.49 -2.20
C THR A 394 20.11 -31.10 -2.46
N CYS A 395 20.15 -30.25 -1.44
CA CYS A 395 19.79 -28.86 -1.57
C CYS A 395 20.82 -28.14 -2.46
N GLU A 396 20.36 -27.53 -3.55
CA GLU A 396 21.21 -26.90 -4.55
C GLU A 396 21.82 -25.58 -4.04
N SER A 397 21.13 -24.89 -3.13
CA SER A 397 21.61 -23.64 -2.52
C SER A 397 22.63 -23.82 -1.40
N THR A 398 22.49 -24.87 -0.59
CA THR A 398 23.34 -25.09 0.60
C THR A 398 24.33 -26.25 0.45
N GLY A 399 24.17 -27.09 -0.58
CA GLY A 399 24.92 -28.33 -0.75
C GLY A 399 24.60 -29.42 0.28
N LYS A 400 23.68 -29.15 1.23
CA LYS A 400 23.25 -30.13 2.24
C LYS A 400 22.59 -31.31 1.54
N THR A 401 23.07 -32.51 1.84
CA THR A 401 22.51 -33.75 1.31
C THR A 401 21.91 -34.54 2.46
N ALA A 402 20.67 -34.99 2.31
CA ALA A 402 20.00 -35.86 3.26
C ALA A 402 19.28 -36.99 2.52
N THR A 403 19.39 -38.19 3.08
CA THR A 403 18.72 -39.38 2.55
C THR A 403 17.50 -39.69 3.40
N TYR A 404 16.34 -39.77 2.78
CA TYR A 404 15.06 -40.07 3.41
C TYR A 404 14.56 -41.43 2.93
N VAL A 405 13.99 -42.23 3.83
CA VAL A 405 13.31 -43.47 3.46
C VAL A 405 11.82 -43.14 3.32
N LEU A 406 11.30 -43.21 2.10
CA LEU A 406 9.90 -42.91 1.82
C LEU A 406 9.08 -44.20 1.78
N SER A 407 7.96 -44.22 2.50
CA SER A 407 6.99 -45.31 2.40
C SER A 407 6.22 -45.30 1.07
N ASN A 408 6.06 -44.12 0.46
CA ASN A 408 5.47 -43.95 -0.86
C ASN A 408 6.32 -42.99 -1.72
N PRO A 409 7.15 -43.50 -2.65
CA PRO A 409 8.11 -42.69 -3.39
C PRO A 409 7.50 -41.73 -4.43
N ASN A 410 6.22 -41.87 -4.78
CA ASN A 410 5.57 -41.03 -5.79
C ASN A 410 4.87 -39.79 -5.23
N ASN A 411 4.89 -39.57 -3.91
CA ASN A 411 4.24 -38.40 -3.30
C ASN A 411 5.08 -37.13 -3.52
N THR A 412 4.79 -36.42 -4.62
CA THR A 412 5.53 -35.23 -5.07
C THR A 412 5.47 -34.07 -4.07
N GLU A 413 4.40 -33.99 -3.28
CA GLU A 413 4.20 -32.96 -2.27
C GLU A 413 5.07 -33.21 -1.04
N ALA A 414 5.17 -34.47 -0.60
CA ALA A 414 6.09 -34.86 0.47
C ALA A 414 7.55 -34.60 0.07
N ILE A 415 7.92 -34.86 -1.18
CA ILE A 415 9.28 -34.59 -1.71
C ILE A 415 9.58 -33.09 -1.71
N LYS A 416 8.64 -32.25 -2.14
CA LYS A 416 8.78 -30.79 -2.10
C LYS A 416 8.95 -30.28 -0.67
N ASN A 417 8.13 -30.74 0.26
CA ASN A 417 8.23 -30.33 1.67
C ASN A 417 9.56 -30.76 2.31
N LEU A 418 10.03 -31.97 2.00
CA LEU A 418 11.34 -32.46 2.42
C LEU A 418 12.48 -31.60 1.87
N CYS A 419 12.39 -31.20 0.60
CA CYS A 419 13.38 -30.33 -0.01
C CYS A 419 13.41 -28.95 0.66
N VAL A 420 12.25 -28.33 0.87
CA VAL A 420 12.15 -27.04 1.58
C VAL A 420 12.75 -27.15 2.99
N ARG A 421 12.47 -28.24 3.72
CA ARG A 421 12.99 -28.49 5.07
C ARG A 421 14.49 -28.77 5.10
N LEU A 422 15.05 -29.35 4.05
CA LEU A 422 16.48 -29.59 3.90
C LEU A 422 17.24 -28.30 3.57
N CYS A 423 16.61 -27.43 2.78
CA CYS A 423 17.18 -26.16 2.33
C CYS A 423 17.00 -25.01 3.34
N SER A 424 16.00 -25.08 4.21
CA SER A 424 15.86 -24.21 5.41
C SER A 424 16.95 -24.48 6.43
#